data_AF-D1BTR8-F1
#
_entry.id   AF-D1BTR8-F1
#
_cell.length_a   1.000
_cell.length_b   1.000
_cell.length_c   1.000
_cell.angle_alpha   90.00
_cell.angle_beta   90.00
_cell.angle_gamma   90.00
#
_symmetry.space_group_name_H-M   'P 1'
#
loop_
_entity.id
_entity.type
_entity.pdbx_description
1 polymer ?
#
loop_
_entity_poly.entity_id
_entity_poly.type
_entity_poly.pdbx_seq_one_letter_code
_entity_poly.pdbx_strand_id
1 'polypeptide(L)'
;MLLPLLLVLVALCLALAAWALVFVVRDRAVVLRQLVGAAVVEAVLVIQAVVAAVLITTRDHAVDGPLFWGYTATALLLLPVAAAWAFAERTKWSSVVLMVAALTVAFLNFRLWQIWGAA
;
A
#
# COMPACT_ATOMS: atom_id res chain seq x y z
N MET A 1 -1.41 9.14 16.59
CA MET A 1 -0.65 9.79 15.49
C MET A 1 -0.63 8.98 14.21
N LEU A 2 -0.61 7.64 14.25
CA LEU A 2 -0.71 6.81 13.04
C LEU A 2 -2.10 6.78 12.40
N LEU A 3 -3.18 7.03 13.16
CA LEU A 3 -4.55 7.00 12.65
C LEU A 3 -4.81 7.93 11.45
N PRO A 4 -4.45 9.22 11.45
CA PRO A 4 -4.62 10.06 10.27
C PRO A 4 -3.82 9.52 9.07
N LEU A 5 -2.61 9.00 9.31
CA LEU A 5 -1.77 8.45 8.25
C LEU A 5 -2.38 7.17 7.66
N LEU A 6 -2.91 6.29 8.52
CA LEU A 6 -3.67 5.11 8.15
C LEU A 6 -4.87 5.49 7.26
N LEU A 7 -5.69 6.46 7.70
CA LEU A 7 -6.86 6.89 6.95
C LEU A 7 -6.49 7.44 5.57
N VAL A 8 -5.45 8.26 5.49
CA VAL A 8 -4.93 8.78 4.21
C VAL A 8 -4.47 7.63 3.32
N LEU A 9 -3.71 6.68 3.86
CA LEU A 9 -3.16 5.56 3.09
C LEU A 9 -4.27 4.65 2.57
N VAL A 10 -5.23 4.29 3.42
CA VAL A 10 -6.41 3.51 3.03
C VAL A 10 -7.23 4.25 1.99
N ALA A 11 -7.47 5.55 2.15
CA ALA A 11 -8.21 6.34 1.17
C ALA A 11 -7.50 6.38 -0.19
N LEU A 12 -6.18 6.56 -0.21
CA LEU A 12 -5.39 6.54 -1.45
C LEU A 12 -5.41 5.17 -2.11
N CYS A 13 -5.27 4.09 -1.35
CA CYS A 13 -5.38 2.72 -1.85
C CYS A 13 -6.76 2.44 -2.45
N LEU A 14 -7.84 2.85 -1.77
CA LEU A 14 -9.21 2.66 -2.26
C LEU A 14 -9.47 3.49 -3.53
N ALA A 15 -8.97 4.73 -3.59
CA ALA A 15 -9.06 5.55 -4.78
C ALA A 15 -8.31 4.93 -5.97
N LEU A 16 -7.10 4.41 -5.74
CA LEU A 16 -6.32 3.70 -6.75
C LEU A 16 -7.01 2.40 -7.20
N ALA A 17 -7.53 1.61 -6.25
CA ALA A 17 -8.27 0.39 -6.53
C ALA A 17 -9.55 0.67 -7.33
N ALA A 18 -10.31 1.71 -6.97
CA ALA A 18 -11.50 2.12 -7.72
C ALA A 18 -11.15 2.56 -9.14
N TRP A 19 -10.06 3.30 -9.33
CA TRP A 19 -9.60 3.69 -10.66
C TRP A 19 -9.15 2.49 -11.50
N ALA A 20 -8.42 1.55 -10.90
CA ALA A 20 -8.02 0.31 -11.56
C ALA A 20 -9.25 -0.55 -11.91
N LEU A 21 -10.24 -0.66 -11.01
CA LEU A 21 -11.51 -1.36 -11.24
C LEU A 21 -12.27 -0.78 -12.44
N VAL A 22 -12.33 0.54 -12.55
CA VAL A 22 -12.94 1.22 -13.72
C VAL A 22 -12.25 0.81 -15.03
N PHE A 23 -10.94 0.54 -15.00
CA PHE A 23 -10.21 0.05 -16.17
C PHE A 23 -10.44 -1.44 -16.42
N VAL A 24 -10.57 -2.26 -15.37
CA VAL A 24 -10.98 -3.67 -15.48
C VAL A 24 -12.34 -3.78 -16.18
N VAL A 25 -13.33 -3.01 -15.72
CA VAL A 25 -14.70 -3.02 -16.29
C VAL A 25 -14.73 -2.52 -17.73
N ARG A 26 -13.81 -1.62 -18.11
CA ARG A 26 -13.68 -1.09 -19.47
C ARG A 26 -12.74 -1.90 -20.36
N ASP A 27 -12.26 -3.05 -19.89
CA ASP A 27 -11.33 -3.93 -20.60
C ASP A 27 -10.02 -3.23 -21.04
N ARG A 28 -9.48 -2.34 -20.18
CA ARG A 28 -8.27 -1.56 -20.46
C ARG A 28 -7.12 -1.91 -19.52
N ALA A 29 -5.91 -1.83 -20.06
CA ALA A 29 -4.66 -1.97 -19.30
C ALA A 29 -4.32 -0.72 -18.47
N VAL A 30 -3.43 -0.91 -17.49
CA VAL A 30 -2.90 0.16 -16.64
C VAL A 30 -2.26 1.26 -17.47
N VAL A 31 -2.49 2.50 -17.05
CA VAL A 31 -1.88 3.70 -17.64
C VAL A 31 -0.85 4.32 -16.71
N LEU A 32 0.08 5.08 -17.28
CA LEU A 32 1.17 5.71 -16.54
C LEU A 32 0.69 6.59 -15.36
N ARG A 33 -0.48 7.23 -15.50
CA ARG A 33 -1.08 8.04 -14.41
C ARG A 33 -1.49 7.20 -13.19
N GLN A 34 -1.90 5.94 -13.38
CA GLN A 34 -2.19 5.03 -12.27
C GLN A 34 -0.90 4.59 -11.58
N LEU A 35 0.20 4.45 -12.32
CA LEU A 35 1.52 4.17 -11.73
C LEU A 35 2.03 5.35 -10.89
N VAL A 36 1.77 6.59 -11.32
CA VAL A 36 2.04 7.78 -10.48
C VAL A 36 1.17 7.73 -9.21
N GLY A 37 -0.10 7.35 -9.31
CA GLY A 37 -0.97 7.13 -8.15
C GLY A 37 -0.41 6.06 -7.19
N ALA A 38 0.08 4.95 -7.72
CA ALA A 38 0.74 3.91 -6.94
C ALA A 38 2.02 4.42 -6.25
N ALA A 39 2.82 5.23 -6.96
CA ALA A 39 4.02 5.86 -6.39
C ALA A 39 3.70 6.83 -5.24
N VAL A 40 2.56 7.53 -5.29
CA VAL A 40 2.09 8.37 -4.18
C VAL A 40 1.75 7.52 -2.96
N VAL A 41 1.06 6.38 -3.14
CA VAL A 41 0.78 5.44 -2.05
C VAL A 41 2.08 4.90 -1.44
N GLU A 42 3.04 4.51 -2.27
CA GLU A 42 4.38 4.07 -1.84
C GLU A 42 5.11 5.15 -1.03
N ALA A 43 5.10 6.40 -1.48
CA ALA A 43 5.72 7.49 -0.72
C ALA A 43 5.11 7.64 0.68
N VAL A 44 3.78 7.50 0.80
CA VAL A 44 3.09 7.57 2.09
C VAL A 44 3.41 6.35 2.97
N LEU A 45 3.57 5.15 2.39
CA LEU A 45 4.04 3.95 3.11
C LEU A 45 5.44 4.15 3.68
N VAL A 46 6.36 4.72 2.89
CA VAL A 46 7.72 5.02 3.36
C VAL A 46 7.70 6.02 4.50
N ILE A 47 6.88 7.08 4.40
CA ILE A 47 6.70 8.04 5.50
C ILE A 47 6.15 7.33 6.74
N GLN A 48 5.17 6.43 6.59
CA GLN A 48 4.64 5.62 7.70
C GLN A 48 5.75 4.82 8.38
N ALA A 49 6.56 4.12 7.60
CA ALA A 49 7.65 3.28 8.08
C ALA A 49 8.67 4.11 8.89
N VAL A 50 9.07 5.28 8.37
CA VAL A 50 9.99 6.18 9.07
C VAL A 50 9.39 6.69 10.39
N VAL A 51 8.12 7.14 10.37
CA VAL A 51 7.43 7.59 11.59
C VAL A 51 7.33 6.46 12.63
N ALA A 52 7.01 5.25 12.20
CA ALA A 52 6.96 4.08 13.07
C ALA A 52 8.34 3.78 13.69
N ALA A 53 9.41 3.78 12.90
CA ALA A 53 10.78 3.59 13.40
C ALA A 53 11.19 4.64 14.44
N VAL A 54 10.87 5.92 14.18
CA VAL A 54 11.17 7.02 15.11
C VAL A 54 10.38 6.84 16.41
N LEU A 55 9.10 6.48 16.35
CA LEU A 55 8.28 6.29 17.54
C LEU A 55 8.73 5.09 18.38
N ILE A 56 9.11 3.98 17.75
CA ILE A 56 9.64 2.80 18.44
C ILE A 56 10.94 3.16 19.18
N THR A 57 11.84 3.91 18.55
CA THR A 57 13.15 4.26 19.14
C THR A 57 13.10 5.40 20.15
N THR A 58 12.20 6.38 19.99
CA THR A 58 12.14 7.58 20.86
C THR A 58 11.15 7.46 22.01
N ARG A 59 10.16 6.56 21.93
CA ARG A 59 9.11 6.41 22.95
C ARG A 59 9.06 5.03 23.60
N ASP A 60 10.06 4.18 23.37
CA ASP A 60 10.08 2.78 23.84
C ASP A 60 8.74 2.05 23.56
N HIS A 61 8.14 2.34 22.40
CA HIS A 61 6.88 1.70 22.01
C HIS A 61 7.17 0.23 21.66
N ALA A 62 6.84 -0.67 22.57
CA ALA A 62 7.07 -2.09 22.39
C ALA A 62 6.22 -2.63 21.25
N VAL A 63 6.82 -3.31 20.28
CA VAL A 63 6.10 -4.04 19.21
C VAL A 63 6.84 -5.34 18.91
N ASP A 64 6.13 -6.33 18.40
CA ASP A 64 6.79 -7.47 17.76
C ASP A 64 7.47 -7.00 16.47
N GLY A 65 8.77 -6.68 16.58
CA GLY A 65 9.57 -6.10 15.50
C GLY A 65 9.57 -6.95 14.23
N PRO A 66 9.90 -8.27 14.29
CA PRO A 66 9.84 -9.15 13.13
C PRO A 66 8.48 -9.16 12.43
N LEU A 67 7.37 -9.25 13.19
CA LEU A 67 6.04 -9.21 12.59
C LEU A 67 5.74 -7.83 11.98
N PHE A 68 5.94 -6.74 12.71
CA PHE A 68 5.64 -5.40 12.24
C PHE A 68 6.42 -5.03 10.97
N TRP A 69 7.73 -5.28 10.97
CA TRP A 69 8.60 -4.97 9.83
C TRP A 69 8.40 -5.93 8.65
N GLY A 70 8.04 -7.19 8.91
CA GLY A 70 7.65 -8.13 7.85
C GLY A 70 6.40 -7.68 7.09
N TYR A 71 5.37 -7.20 7.80
CA TYR A 71 4.18 -6.63 7.19
C TYR A 71 4.47 -5.32 6.45
N THR A 72 5.30 -4.44 7.04
CA THR A 72 5.71 -3.18 6.41
C THR A 72 6.46 -3.42 5.10
N ALA A 73 7.43 -4.33 5.09
CA ALA A 73 8.17 -4.70 3.88
C ALA A 73 7.25 -5.32 2.82
N THR A 74 6.32 -6.19 3.22
CA THR A 74 5.35 -6.80 2.30
C THR A 74 4.48 -5.72 1.64
N ALA A 75 4.00 -4.74 2.42
CA ALA A 75 3.20 -3.64 1.89
C ALA A 75 3.98 -2.79 0.87
N LEU A 76 5.25 -2.47 1.16
CA LEU A 76 6.15 -1.69 0.28
C LEU A 76 6.54 -2.42 -1.02
N LEU A 77 6.40 -3.75 -1.07
CA LEU A 77 6.78 -4.52 -2.26
C LEU A 77 5.61 -4.74 -3.22
N LEU A 78 4.36 -4.69 -2.73
CA LEU A 78 3.19 -5.04 -3.53
C LEU A 78 2.96 -4.09 -4.72
N LEU A 79 3.05 -2.77 -4.50
CA LEU A 79 2.81 -1.81 -5.58
C LEU A 79 3.97 -1.76 -6.60
N PRO A 80 5.25 -1.84 -6.21
CA PRO A 80 6.36 -1.99 -7.16
C PRO A 80 6.24 -3.24 -8.02
N VAL A 81 5.87 -4.38 -7.42
CA VAL A 81 5.65 -5.63 -8.17
C VAL A 81 4.46 -5.50 -9.12
N ALA A 82 3.35 -4.90 -8.67
CA ALA A 82 2.20 -4.63 -9.54
C ALA A 82 2.54 -3.66 -10.69
N ALA A 83 3.39 -2.66 -10.43
CA ALA A 83 3.88 -1.74 -11.45
C ALA A 83 4.76 -2.44 -12.48
N ALA A 84 5.70 -3.30 -12.03
CA ALA A 84 6.49 -4.15 -12.91
C ALA A 84 5.61 -5.07 -13.77
N TRP A 85 4.57 -5.66 -13.16
CA TRP A 85 3.59 -6.48 -13.87
C TRP A 85 2.86 -5.71 -14.96
N ALA A 86 2.51 -4.44 -14.72
CA ALA A 86 1.85 -3.59 -15.71
C ALA A 86 2.73 -3.25 -16.95
N PHE A 87 4.06 -3.39 -16.85
CA PHE A 87 4.95 -3.29 -18.00
C PHE A 87 5.07 -4.60 -18.76
N ALA A 88 5.05 -5.74 -18.05
CA ALA A 88 5.12 -7.08 -18.62
C ALA A 88 3.81 -7.49 -19.31
N GLU A 89 2.67 -7.11 -18.75
CA GLU A 89 1.32 -7.45 -19.22
C GLU A 89 0.58 -6.19 -19.67
N ARG A 90 0.15 -6.13 -20.92
CA ARG A 90 -0.46 -4.94 -21.57
C ARG A 90 -1.96 -5.09 -21.80
N THR A 91 -2.61 -6.05 -21.15
CA THR A 91 -4.08 -6.25 -21.20
C THR A 91 -4.77 -5.80 -19.91
N LYS A 92 -6.10 -5.97 -19.81
CA LYS A 92 -6.89 -5.69 -18.59
C LYS A 92 -6.38 -6.39 -17.33
N TRP A 93 -5.62 -7.48 -17.47
CA TRP A 93 -5.06 -8.21 -16.34
C TRP A 93 -4.05 -7.38 -15.54
N SER A 94 -3.35 -6.44 -16.18
CA SER A 94 -2.53 -5.45 -15.46
C SER A 94 -3.35 -4.60 -14.49
N SER A 95 -4.57 -4.18 -14.89
CA SER A 95 -5.49 -3.41 -14.06
C SER A 95 -6.06 -4.25 -12.92
N VAL A 96 -6.33 -5.53 -13.16
CA VAL A 96 -6.75 -6.48 -12.10
C VAL A 96 -5.65 -6.60 -11.04
N VAL A 97 -4.40 -6.82 -11.46
CA VAL A 97 -3.26 -6.94 -10.53
C VAL A 97 -3.07 -5.67 -9.72
N LEU A 98 -3.12 -4.49 -10.36
CA LEU A 98 -2.99 -3.22 -9.64
C LEU A 98 -4.12 -3.01 -8.62
N MET A 99 -5.36 -3.34 -9.00
CA MET A 99 -6.51 -3.26 -8.11
C MET A 99 -6.33 -4.15 -6.88
N VAL A 100 -5.97 -5.43 -7.09
CA VAL A 100 -5.77 -6.40 -6.00
C VAL A 100 -4.60 -5.97 -5.10
N ALA A 101 -3.48 -5.52 -5.69
CA ALA A 101 -2.34 -5.01 -4.92
C ALA A 101 -2.73 -3.82 -4.05
N ALA A 102 -3.45 -2.83 -4.60
CA ALA A 102 -3.90 -1.66 -3.85
C ALA A 102 -4.83 -2.02 -2.68
N LEU A 103 -5.80 -2.93 -2.89
CA LEU A 103 -6.67 -3.42 -1.82
C LEU A 103 -5.89 -4.21 -0.76
N THR A 104 -4.90 -5.00 -1.19
CA THR A 104 -4.07 -5.77 -0.27
C THR A 104 -3.22 -4.85 0.60
N VAL A 105 -2.63 -3.79 0.03
CA VAL A 105 -1.89 -2.77 0.80
C VAL A 105 -2.80 -2.07 1.82
N ALA A 106 -4.05 -1.76 1.47
CA ALA A 106 -5.01 -1.20 2.43
C ALA A 106 -5.28 -2.16 3.59
N PHE A 107 -5.48 -3.45 3.31
CA PHE A 107 -5.67 -4.49 4.32
C PHE A 107 -4.43 -4.67 5.21
N LEU A 108 -3.23 -4.73 4.62
CA LEU A 108 -1.98 -4.84 5.38
C LEU A 108 -1.78 -3.63 6.30
N ASN A 109 -2.20 -2.44 5.87
CA ASN A 109 -2.19 -1.24 6.71
C ASN A 109 -3.12 -1.35 7.91
N PHE A 110 -4.33 -1.85 7.71
CA PHE A 110 -5.22 -2.17 8.84
C PHE A 110 -4.59 -3.18 9.78
N ARG A 111 -3.92 -4.21 9.23
CA ARG A 111 -3.22 -5.21 10.03
C ARG A 111 -2.04 -4.61 10.81
N LEU A 112 -1.26 -3.72 10.20
CA LEU A 112 -0.19 -2.97 10.86
C LEU A 112 -0.72 -2.11 12.01
N TRP A 113 -1.88 -1.46 11.82
CA TRP A 113 -2.53 -0.69 12.88
C TRP A 113 -2.95 -1.57 14.07
N GLN A 114 -3.44 -2.78 13.82
CA GLN A 114 -3.72 -3.75 14.89
C GLN A 114 -2.44 -4.18 15.62
N ILE A 115 -1.37 -4.51 14.89
CA ILE A 115 -0.08 -4.90 15.49
C ILE A 115 0.47 -3.74 16.33
N TRP A 116 0.34 -2.50 15.85
CA TRP A 116 0.77 -1.31 16.57
C TRP A 116 0.01 -1.06 17.88
N GLY A 117 -1.31 -1.31 17.88
CA GLY A 117 -2.19 -1.07 19.02
C GLY A 117 -2.37 -2.25 19.97
N ALA A 118 -1.88 -3.44 19.60
CA ALA A 118 -1.87 -4.62 20.47
C ALA A 118 -0.75 -4.60 21.52
N ALA A 119 0.10 -3.58 21.49
CA ALA A 119 1.19 -3.31 22.43
C ALA A 119 0.70 -2.70 23.75
#